data_AF-A0A7X7I630-F1
#
_entry.id   AF-A0A7X7I630-F1
#
_cell.length_a   1.000
_cell.length_b   1.000
_cell.length_c   1.000
_cell.angle_alpha   90.00
_cell.angle_beta   90.00
_cell.angle_gamma   90.00
#
_symmetry.space_group_name_H-M   'P 1'
#
loop_
_entity.id
_entity.type
_entity.pdbx_description
1 polymer ?
#
loop_
_entity_poly.entity_id
_entity_poly.type
_entity_poly.pdbx_seq_one_letter_code
_entity_poly.pdbx_strand_id
1 'polypeptide(L)'
;MKIKIVPILISMLVLFQTDVFPDDAVVPEAKHAFTPQTGISLGVCAFAVTTMFLVDKIRTGHQRGDSIISFFDSTYARSIELYNSGNYKPSNAGFAGLLSEYSTYSRYIKKRHRKLAIHYDTLNLYVEKSKLLGNLLPVIVDLMQRSDSLPDNDYDVLNADRRLLNEKKSYIQNRISMSVSENIHYGDVVRYGLRHSIQKLALLDSLIREVYQEQKNIFNVKCRYFYNRAIESGDTSRIRDFVDDCDYYQVDKEWCTRARLVINPPAVETVAVSVNPEKSGVVIKKMTQADSVNQDYQLVINSGRIDLLEDYVARYSKKKYTKYKAKLDSAKTVLSVLTKKLEEEKQYNKSHPLLANGDFGRIETFYRGISGDTEILFKNSLQSFEQEFRSIPGLRFPVSVSVDYTATPPILMLHAYIRCPEDIGIKKEDSLVTYSVQGINPAVKFLNGLKCKVAEEMKNSNSSESETINRAVYIVRLAKSAREYVTFYGKDKNGTTPAGSTDFYSFFDLTLKNYHDIRFDNSSVPDILVNRNGDDSLKRALSYEFFER
;
A
#
# COMPACT_ATOMS: atom_id res chain seq x y z
N MET A 1 47.62 58.71 -19.33
CA MET A 1 47.83 57.73 -18.23
C MET A 1 46.87 56.58 -18.46
N LYS A 2 47.37 55.41 -18.89
CA LYS A 2 46.56 54.25 -19.27
C LYS A 2 46.48 53.28 -18.09
N ILE A 3 45.28 52.98 -17.61
CA ILE A 3 45.03 51.83 -16.73
C ILE A 3 44.19 50.82 -17.51
N LYS A 4 44.72 49.59 -17.53
CA LYS A 4 44.25 48.38 -18.22
C LYS A 4 42.94 47.87 -17.61
N ILE A 5 42.05 47.32 -18.43
CA ILE A 5 41.01 46.38 -18.01
C ILE A 5 41.01 45.21 -18.99
N VAL A 6 41.54 44.06 -18.55
CA VAL A 6 41.19 42.65 -18.84
C VAL A 6 42.07 41.82 -17.87
N PRO A 7 41.68 40.65 -17.28
CA PRO A 7 40.37 39.99 -17.08
C PRO A 7 40.13 39.53 -15.61
N ILE A 8 38.88 39.57 -15.12
CA ILE A 8 38.43 38.70 -14.02
C ILE A 8 37.16 37.99 -14.50
N LEU A 9 37.36 36.97 -15.34
CA LEU A 9 36.29 36.11 -15.86
C LEU A 9 36.70 34.63 -15.89
N ILE A 10 37.78 34.26 -15.21
CA ILE A 10 38.28 32.88 -15.14
C ILE A 10 38.68 32.59 -13.69
N SER A 11 37.71 32.23 -12.84
CA SER A 11 37.97 31.57 -11.55
C SER A 11 36.79 30.74 -11.02
N MET A 12 35.64 30.66 -11.73
CA MET A 12 34.53 29.78 -11.35
C MET A 12 34.14 28.74 -12.41
N LEU A 13 35.01 28.52 -13.41
CA LEU A 13 34.79 27.56 -14.50
C LEU A 13 35.90 26.49 -14.58
N VAL A 14 36.57 26.20 -13.46
CA VAL A 14 37.70 25.23 -13.36
C VAL A 14 37.43 24.13 -12.31
N LEU A 15 36.17 23.70 -12.14
CA LEU A 15 35.87 22.53 -11.28
C LEU A 15 34.99 21.45 -11.95
N PHE A 16 34.96 21.41 -13.28
CA PHE A 16 34.37 20.28 -14.02
C PHE A 16 35.20 19.99 -15.29
N GLN A 17 36.43 19.50 -15.11
CA GLN A 17 37.15 18.76 -16.14
C GLN A 17 38.07 17.73 -15.45
N THR A 18 37.49 16.61 -15.04
CA THR A 18 38.18 15.32 -15.01
C THR A 18 37.11 14.27 -15.21
N ASP A 19 36.93 13.81 -16.45
CA ASP A 19 36.62 12.40 -16.69
C ASP A 19 37.24 12.01 -18.03
N VAL A 20 38.11 11.01 -17.92
CA VAL A 20 38.87 10.37 -18.98
C VAL A 20 37.90 9.47 -19.75
N PHE A 21 37.77 9.70 -21.05
CA PHE A 21 37.18 8.70 -21.95
C PHE A 21 38.27 7.73 -22.43
N PRO A 22 38.04 6.41 -22.43
CA PRO A 22 38.68 5.51 -23.38
C PRO A 22 37.78 5.31 -24.59
N ASP A 23 38.40 5.32 -25.77
CA ASP A 23 37.84 4.92 -27.06
C ASP A 23 37.37 3.44 -27.03
N ASP A 24 36.17 3.15 -27.53
CA ASP A 24 35.94 2.41 -28.78
C ASP A 24 34.49 1.88 -28.94
N ALA A 25 34.06 1.92 -30.20
CA ALA A 25 33.10 1.03 -30.88
C ALA A 25 31.56 1.21 -30.77
N VAL A 26 31.02 1.67 -31.92
CA VAL A 26 29.82 1.17 -32.65
C VAL A 26 28.40 1.54 -32.16
N VAL A 27 27.71 2.30 -33.00
CA VAL A 27 26.25 2.56 -33.01
C VAL A 27 25.53 1.41 -33.74
N PRO A 28 24.35 0.92 -33.28
CA PRO A 28 23.11 1.37 -33.92
C PRO A 28 21.90 1.60 -32.99
N GLU A 29 21.18 2.67 -33.34
CA GLU A 29 19.80 3.09 -33.08
C GLU A 29 18.88 2.22 -32.18
N ALA A 30 18.43 2.83 -31.06
CA ALA A 30 17.12 2.57 -30.48
C ALA A 30 16.51 3.88 -29.94
N LYS A 31 15.26 4.13 -30.36
CA LYS A 31 14.36 5.18 -29.87
C LYS A 31 14.18 5.07 -28.35
N HIS A 32 14.27 6.16 -27.61
CA HIS A 32 13.34 6.48 -26.51
C HIS A 32 13.47 7.94 -26.09
N ALA A 33 12.34 8.64 -26.10
CA ALA A 33 12.16 9.95 -25.51
C ALA A 33 12.36 9.87 -23.99
N PHE A 34 13.27 10.68 -23.45
CA PHE A 34 13.40 10.96 -22.02
C PHE A 34 13.17 12.46 -21.79
N THR A 35 12.13 12.78 -21.03
CA THR A 35 11.92 14.04 -20.32
C THR A 35 12.06 13.77 -18.81
N PRO A 36 12.26 14.78 -17.94
CA PRO A 36 13.45 15.60 -17.79
C PRO A 36 14.03 15.46 -16.36
N GLN A 37 15.33 15.17 -16.22
CA GLN A 37 16.07 15.34 -14.95
C GLN A 37 17.18 16.37 -15.14
N THR A 38 16.86 17.65 -14.99
CA THR A 38 17.85 18.72 -14.70
C THR A 38 17.10 19.98 -14.24
N GLY A 39 16.50 19.91 -13.05
CA GLY A 39 15.99 21.07 -12.31
C GLY A 39 17.10 21.86 -11.59
N ILE A 40 18.34 21.84 -12.08
CA ILE A 40 19.49 22.54 -11.52
C ILE A 40 20.19 23.31 -12.67
N SER A 41 19.54 24.35 -13.19
CA SER A 41 20.21 25.29 -14.11
C SER A 41 19.56 26.67 -14.22
N LEU A 42 18.31 26.85 -13.81
CA LEU A 42 17.64 28.16 -13.88
C LEU A 42 17.82 29.03 -12.62
N GLY A 43 18.04 28.44 -11.44
CA GLY A 43 18.18 29.18 -10.18
C GLY A 43 19.55 29.86 -9.97
N VAL A 44 20.62 29.31 -10.54
CA VAL A 44 22.00 29.82 -10.37
C VAL A 44 22.33 30.89 -11.42
N CYS A 45 21.82 30.75 -12.65
CA CYS A 45 21.97 31.75 -13.70
C CYS A 45 21.17 33.04 -13.43
N ALA A 46 20.02 32.94 -12.75
CA ALA A 46 19.29 34.11 -12.28
C ALA A 46 20.08 34.91 -11.22
N PHE A 47 20.91 34.25 -10.41
CA PHE A 47 21.68 34.91 -9.35
C PHE A 47 22.77 35.85 -9.89
N ALA A 48 23.42 35.53 -11.01
CA ALA A 48 24.47 36.37 -11.59
C ALA A 48 23.93 37.55 -12.41
N VAL A 49 22.77 37.39 -13.07
CA VAL A 49 22.19 38.42 -13.94
C VAL A 49 21.44 39.49 -13.14
N THR A 50 20.81 39.13 -12.02
CA THR A 50 20.13 40.14 -11.16
C THR A 50 21.11 40.95 -10.32
N THR A 51 22.29 40.39 -9.97
CA THR A 51 23.34 41.13 -9.23
C THR A 51 24.06 42.19 -10.05
N MET A 52 24.17 42.03 -11.38
CA MET A 52 24.80 43.05 -12.24
C MET A 52 23.88 44.22 -12.57
N PHE A 53 22.56 44.02 -12.68
CA PHE A 53 21.65 45.09 -13.13
C PHE A 53 21.18 46.06 -12.04
N LEU A 54 21.37 45.77 -10.76
CA LEU A 54 20.93 46.64 -9.66
C LEU A 54 22.03 47.57 -9.11
N VAL A 55 23.31 47.34 -9.44
CA VAL A 55 24.44 48.12 -8.92
C VAL A 55 24.86 49.26 -9.87
N ASP A 56 24.58 49.15 -11.17
CA ASP A 56 25.13 50.08 -12.17
C ASP A 56 24.28 51.32 -12.47
N LYS A 57 23.13 51.49 -11.80
CA LYS A 57 22.24 52.63 -12.10
C LYS A 57 21.57 53.28 -10.90
N ILE A 58 22.34 53.67 -9.87
CA ILE A 58 21.82 54.54 -8.81
C ILE A 58 22.80 55.66 -8.47
N ARG A 59 22.44 56.86 -8.95
CA ARG A 59 23.09 58.15 -8.69
C ARG A 59 22.51 58.67 -7.36
N THR A 60 23.38 58.98 -6.40
CA THR A 60 23.16 59.42 -5.00
C THR A 60 23.31 58.34 -3.91
N GLY A 61 24.17 58.64 -2.92
CA GLY A 61 24.51 57.71 -1.83
C GLY A 61 23.37 57.40 -0.85
N HIS A 62 22.22 58.06 -0.97
CA HIS A 62 21.00 57.68 -0.24
C HIS A 62 20.36 56.44 -0.91
N GLN A 63 19.94 56.53 -2.17
CA GLN A 63 19.29 55.42 -2.88
C GLN A 63 20.15 54.14 -2.90
N ARG A 64 21.48 54.26 -3.06
CA ARG A 64 22.41 53.10 -2.99
C ARG A 64 22.40 52.40 -1.62
N GLY A 65 22.30 53.16 -0.53
CA GLY A 65 22.26 52.60 0.82
C GLY A 65 20.96 51.86 1.12
N ASP A 66 19.82 52.36 0.63
CA ASP A 66 18.52 51.71 0.80
C ASP A 66 18.42 50.42 -0.03
N SER A 67 19.01 50.39 -1.24
CA SER A 67 19.11 49.17 -2.05
C SER A 67 19.99 48.09 -1.39
N ILE A 68 21.11 48.46 -0.77
CA ILE A 68 21.97 47.52 -0.03
C ILE A 68 21.22 46.92 1.17
N ILE A 69 20.49 47.74 1.93
CA ILE A 69 19.70 47.28 3.07
C ILE A 69 18.60 46.31 2.59
N SER A 70 17.84 46.70 1.56
CA SER A 70 16.77 45.85 1.01
C SER A 70 17.28 44.53 0.44
N PHE A 71 18.44 44.54 -0.21
CA PHE A 71 19.08 43.32 -0.73
C PHE A 71 19.52 42.40 0.41
N PHE A 72 20.13 42.96 1.46
CA PHE A 72 20.57 42.21 2.62
C PHE A 72 19.39 41.54 3.33
N ASP A 73 18.32 42.30 3.62
CA ASP A 73 17.15 41.80 4.34
C ASP A 73 16.40 40.71 3.54
N SER A 74 16.23 40.90 2.23
CA SER A 74 15.58 39.91 1.35
C SER A 74 16.41 38.62 1.19
N THR A 75 17.72 38.75 1.05
CA THR A 75 18.62 37.59 0.97
C THR A 75 18.64 36.85 2.31
N TYR A 76 18.67 37.56 3.44
CA TYR A 76 18.63 36.96 4.78
C TYR A 76 17.33 36.17 4.98
N ALA A 77 16.17 36.75 4.66
CA ALA A 77 14.87 36.07 4.76
C ALA A 77 14.84 34.78 3.92
N ARG A 78 15.31 34.85 2.67
CA ARG A 78 15.38 33.69 1.78
C ARG A 78 16.36 32.62 2.27
N SER A 79 17.53 33.01 2.80
CA SER A 79 18.50 32.05 3.34
C SER A 79 17.99 31.33 4.58
N ILE A 80 17.18 31.99 5.41
CA ILE A 80 16.48 31.37 6.55
C ILE A 80 15.40 30.40 6.07
N GLU A 81 14.61 30.76 5.05
CA GLU A 81 13.62 29.86 4.44
C GLU A 81 14.28 28.59 3.88
N LEU A 82 15.40 28.75 3.18
CA LEU A 82 16.20 27.63 2.67
C LEU A 82 16.79 26.78 3.80
N TYR A 83 17.25 27.40 4.89
CA TYR A 83 17.74 26.67 6.08
C TYR A 83 16.63 25.81 6.70
N ASN A 84 15.45 26.39 6.89
CA ASN A 84 14.32 25.70 7.53
C ASN A 84 13.76 24.57 6.66
N SER A 85 13.79 24.72 5.33
CA SER A 85 13.35 23.71 4.35
C SER A 85 14.37 22.60 4.09
N GLY A 86 15.54 22.62 4.74
CA GLY A 86 16.58 21.58 4.57
C GLY A 86 17.54 21.82 3.40
N ASN A 87 17.43 22.94 2.70
CA ASN A 87 18.30 23.34 1.60
C ASN A 87 19.59 24.02 2.12
N TYR A 88 20.38 23.27 2.89
CA TYR A 88 21.50 23.81 3.66
C TYR A 88 22.67 24.36 2.83
N LYS A 89 22.97 23.76 1.67
CA LYS A 89 24.06 24.23 0.78
C LYS A 89 23.75 25.61 0.14
N PRO A 90 22.59 25.81 -0.52
CA PRO A 90 22.17 27.14 -0.96
C PRO A 90 22.02 28.16 0.18
N SER A 91 21.52 27.73 1.33
CA SER A 91 21.43 28.58 2.52
C SER A 91 22.79 29.06 3.00
N ASN A 92 23.80 28.18 3.04
CA ASN A 92 25.17 28.53 3.40
C ASN A 92 25.77 29.55 2.44
N ALA A 93 25.60 29.37 1.12
CA ALA A 93 26.09 30.32 0.12
C ALA A 93 25.48 31.72 0.32
N GLY A 94 24.18 31.80 0.61
CA GLY A 94 23.50 33.06 0.91
C GLY A 94 24.03 33.72 2.19
N PHE A 95 24.13 32.98 3.30
CA PHE A 95 24.68 33.52 4.55
C PHE A 95 26.15 33.94 4.43
N ALA A 96 26.97 33.19 3.71
CA ALA A 96 28.38 33.53 3.50
C ALA A 96 28.54 34.82 2.67
N GLY A 97 27.70 34.99 1.64
CA GLY A 97 27.65 36.24 0.86
C GLY A 97 27.15 37.44 1.68
N LEU A 98 26.21 37.23 2.59
CA LEU A 98 25.80 38.26 3.55
C LEU A 98 26.92 38.61 4.53
N LEU A 99 27.70 37.62 4.97
CA LEU A 99 28.80 37.82 5.92
C LEU A 99 29.90 38.71 5.31
N SER A 100 30.24 38.53 4.03
CA SER A 100 31.21 39.38 3.33
C SER A 100 30.74 40.83 3.18
N GLU A 101 29.43 41.05 3.02
CA GLU A 101 28.83 42.38 2.85
C GLU A 101 28.38 43.03 4.18
N TYR A 102 28.55 42.34 5.31
CA TYR A 102 28.02 42.77 6.61
C TYR A 102 28.56 44.13 7.05
N SER A 103 29.85 44.40 6.80
CA SER A 103 30.47 45.68 7.19
C SER A 103 29.86 46.87 6.44
N THR A 104 29.55 46.68 5.15
CA THR A 104 28.85 47.65 4.30
C THR A 104 27.41 47.84 4.77
N TYR A 105 26.68 46.75 5.01
CA TYR A 105 25.32 46.77 5.54
C TYR A 105 25.23 47.50 6.89
N SER A 106 26.07 47.13 7.87
CA SER A 106 26.09 47.71 9.21
C SER A 106 26.35 49.22 9.18
N ARG A 107 27.26 49.67 8.30
CA ARG A 107 27.54 51.10 8.10
C ARG A 107 26.30 51.85 7.60
N TYR A 108 25.58 51.31 6.62
CA TYR A 108 24.37 51.95 6.08
C TYR A 108 23.19 51.89 7.06
N ILE A 109 22.97 50.77 7.76
CA ILE A 109 21.95 50.66 8.82
C ILE A 109 22.16 51.72 9.90
N LYS A 110 23.39 51.88 10.40
CA LYS A 110 23.75 52.92 11.38
C LYS A 110 23.51 54.33 10.84
N LYS A 111 23.93 54.61 9.59
CA LYS A 111 23.70 55.90 8.92
C LYS A 111 22.20 56.22 8.77
N ARG A 112 21.33 55.22 8.71
CA ARG A 112 19.88 55.37 8.59
C ARG A 112 19.13 55.23 9.92
N HIS A 113 19.84 55.11 11.04
CA HIS A 113 19.25 54.92 12.37
C HIS A 113 18.23 53.76 12.42
N ARG A 114 18.46 52.70 11.64
CA ARG A 114 17.61 51.49 11.62
C ARG A 114 18.17 50.43 12.56
N LYS A 115 17.31 49.49 12.98
CA LYS A 115 17.73 48.31 13.73
C LYS A 115 18.41 47.30 12.79
N LEU A 116 19.46 46.64 13.26
CA LEU A 116 20.09 45.52 12.55
C LEU A 116 19.09 44.35 12.46
N ALA A 117 18.97 43.75 11.28
CA ALA A 117 18.19 42.51 11.12
C ALA A 117 18.85 41.32 11.82
N ILE A 118 20.19 41.27 11.82
CA ILE A 118 20.98 40.22 12.46
C ILE A 118 22.36 40.73 12.90
N HIS A 119 22.89 40.19 13.99
CA HIS A 119 24.25 40.45 14.46
C HIS A 119 25.28 39.61 13.71
N TYR A 120 26.51 40.12 13.57
CA TYR A 120 27.60 39.44 12.86
C TYR A 120 27.84 38.01 13.38
N ASP A 121 27.95 37.85 14.70
CA ASP A 121 28.23 36.55 15.32
C ASP A 121 27.10 35.55 15.07
N THR A 122 25.84 36.00 15.10
CA THR A 122 24.68 35.17 14.77
C THR A 122 24.68 34.76 13.30
N LEU A 123 25.05 35.66 12.39
CA LEU A 123 25.17 35.36 10.97
C LEU A 123 26.31 34.38 10.71
N ASN A 124 27.47 34.56 11.35
CA ASN A 124 28.59 33.62 11.27
C ASN A 124 28.20 32.23 11.79
N LEU A 125 27.44 32.17 12.90
CA LEU A 125 26.91 30.93 13.43
C LEU A 125 25.97 30.24 12.42
N TYR A 126 25.15 30.98 11.67
CA TYR A 126 24.34 30.39 10.59
C TYR A 126 25.19 29.88 9.43
N VAL A 127 26.28 30.56 9.06
CA VAL A 127 27.23 30.05 8.07
C VAL A 127 27.80 28.70 8.53
N GLU A 128 28.28 28.62 9.76
CA GLU A 128 28.86 27.39 10.34
C GLU A 128 27.83 26.26 10.42
N LYS A 129 26.62 26.54 10.93
CA LYS A 129 25.52 25.56 11.02
C LYS A 129 25.08 25.05 9.65
N SER A 130 24.85 25.94 8.69
CA SER A 130 24.45 25.56 7.33
C SER A 130 25.54 24.78 6.62
N LYS A 131 26.83 25.09 6.86
CA LYS A 131 27.96 24.33 6.31
C LYS A 131 28.00 22.92 6.90
N LEU A 132 27.87 22.80 8.22
CA LEU A 132 27.84 21.51 8.91
C LEU A 132 26.68 20.63 8.39
N LEU A 133 25.46 21.16 8.36
CA LEU A 133 24.29 20.42 7.87
C LEU A 133 24.36 20.15 6.37
N GLY A 134 24.98 21.03 5.59
CA GLY A 134 25.26 20.81 4.17
C GLY A 134 26.23 19.65 3.92
N ASN A 135 27.21 19.45 4.81
CA ASN A 135 28.13 18.31 4.77
C ASN A 135 27.45 17.01 5.23
N LEU A 136 26.56 17.09 6.22
CA LEU A 136 25.78 15.96 6.71
C LEU A 136 24.57 15.62 5.82
N LEU A 137 24.31 16.39 4.77
CA LEU A 137 23.14 16.23 3.90
C LEU A 137 22.95 14.79 3.37
N PRO A 138 24.00 14.05 2.92
CA PRO A 138 23.83 12.66 2.51
C PRO A 138 23.30 11.75 3.63
N VAL A 139 23.78 11.96 4.86
CA VAL A 139 23.33 11.20 6.04
C VAL A 139 21.90 11.58 6.42
N ILE A 140 21.56 12.87 6.36
CA ILE A 140 20.19 13.36 6.61
C ILE A 140 19.22 12.73 5.60
N VAL A 141 19.56 12.75 4.32
CA VAL A 141 18.70 12.19 3.26
C VAL A 141 18.53 10.67 3.38
N ASP A 142 19.62 9.92 3.63
CA ASP A 142 19.54 8.46 3.84
C ASP A 142 18.66 8.12 5.05
N LEU A 143 18.84 8.82 6.17
CA LEU A 143 18.04 8.58 7.38
C LEU A 143 16.57 8.98 7.18
N MET A 144 16.29 10.06 6.45
CA MET A 144 14.93 10.44 6.08
C MET A 144 14.24 9.33 5.28
N GLN A 145 14.86 8.88 4.19
CA GLN A 145 14.33 7.80 3.33
C GLN A 145 14.08 6.51 4.11
N ARG A 146 15.01 6.13 4.99
CA ARG A 146 14.84 4.94 5.83
C ARG A 146 13.73 5.12 6.86
N SER A 147 13.65 6.30 7.48
CA SER A 147 12.60 6.61 8.46
C SER A 147 11.20 6.73 7.84
N ASP A 148 11.09 7.14 6.57
CA ASP A 148 9.82 7.17 5.84
C ASP A 148 9.30 5.78 5.49
N SER A 149 10.16 4.75 5.54
CA SER A 149 9.76 3.35 5.40
C SER A 149 9.26 2.71 6.71
N LEU A 150 9.26 3.47 7.81
CA LEU A 150 8.74 2.99 9.10
C LEU A 150 7.20 3.07 9.10
N PRO A 151 6.52 2.16 9.82
CA PRO A 151 5.07 2.20 10.02
C PRO A 151 4.59 3.54 10.60
N ASP A 152 3.47 4.04 10.07
CA ASP A 152 2.84 5.31 10.52
C ASP A 152 1.55 5.11 11.32
N ASN A 153 1.09 3.85 11.47
CA ASN A 153 -0.11 3.50 12.22
C ASN A 153 -0.03 2.08 12.82
N ASP A 154 -0.96 1.75 13.72
CA ASP A 154 -1.03 0.47 14.43
C ASP A 154 -1.17 -0.73 13.49
N TYR A 155 -1.94 -0.58 12.41
CA TYR A 155 -2.17 -1.64 11.44
C TYR A 155 -0.89 -2.03 10.70
N ASP A 156 -0.08 -1.05 10.32
CA ASP A 156 1.20 -1.28 9.66
C ASP A 156 2.20 -1.95 10.61
N VAL A 157 2.21 -1.56 11.89
CA VAL A 157 3.02 -2.21 12.92
C VAL A 157 2.60 -3.67 13.14
N LEU A 158 1.30 -3.96 13.14
CA LEU A 158 0.76 -5.31 13.29
C LEU A 158 1.15 -6.27 12.16
N ASN A 159 1.23 -5.76 10.94
CA ASN A 159 1.55 -6.57 9.75
C ASN A 159 3.04 -6.57 9.39
N ALA A 160 3.86 -5.76 10.05
CA ALA A 160 5.30 -5.73 9.83
C ALA A 160 6.01 -6.95 10.43
N ASP A 161 7.04 -7.44 9.74
CA ASP A 161 7.98 -8.39 10.34
C ASP A 161 8.69 -7.72 11.52
N ARG A 162 8.44 -8.23 12.73
CA ARG A 162 8.95 -7.65 13.98
C ARG A 162 10.48 -7.59 14.02
N ARG A 163 11.16 -8.59 13.45
CA ARG A 163 12.63 -8.64 13.44
C ARG A 163 13.17 -7.56 12.52
N LEU A 164 12.66 -7.48 11.30
CA LEU A 164 13.08 -6.46 10.33
C LEU A 164 12.76 -5.04 10.83
N LEU A 165 11.62 -4.86 11.50
CA LEU A 165 11.23 -3.57 12.09
C LEU A 165 12.20 -3.12 13.19
N ASN A 166 12.57 -4.04 14.10
CA ASN A 166 13.54 -3.76 15.16
C ASN A 166 14.96 -3.53 14.62
N GLU A 167 15.37 -4.25 13.59
CA GLU A 167 16.66 -4.04 12.91
C GLU A 167 16.71 -2.64 12.28
N LYS A 168 15.67 -2.25 11.53
CA LYS A 168 15.56 -0.90 10.95
C LYS A 168 15.59 0.20 12.01
N LYS A 169 14.78 0.06 13.07
CA LYS A 169 14.72 1.00 14.19
C LYS A 169 16.09 1.17 14.84
N SER A 170 16.77 0.06 15.16
CA SER A 170 18.09 0.07 15.78
C SER A 170 19.15 0.71 14.89
N TYR A 171 19.11 0.42 13.58
CA TYR A 171 20.01 1.07 12.62
C TYR A 171 19.87 2.59 12.63
N ILE A 172 18.63 3.10 12.51
CA ILE A 172 18.36 4.54 12.48
C ILE A 172 18.78 5.18 13.81
N GLN A 173 18.42 4.57 14.96
CA GLN A 173 18.80 5.06 16.29
C GLN A 173 20.33 5.11 16.48
N ASN A 174 21.04 4.06 16.07
CA ASN A 174 22.50 4.00 16.15
C ASN A 174 23.15 5.04 15.25
N ARG A 175 22.66 5.20 14.02
CA ARG A 175 23.23 6.15 13.08
C ARG A 175 23.01 7.60 13.52
N ILE A 176 21.84 7.93 14.06
CA ILE A 176 21.58 9.24 14.69
C ILE A 176 22.55 9.46 15.85
N SER A 177 22.69 8.48 16.75
CA SER A 177 23.57 8.58 17.92
C SER A 177 25.03 8.77 17.51
N MET A 178 25.49 8.02 16.50
CA MET A 178 26.81 8.18 15.90
C MET A 178 27.00 9.60 15.35
N SER A 179 26.10 10.08 14.50
CA SER A 179 26.22 11.43 13.92
C SER A 179 26.24 12.55 14.96
N VAL A 180 25.51 12.39 16.07
CA VAL A 180 25.56 13.33 17.19
C VAL A 180 26.90 13.23 17.94
N SER A 181 27.40 12.02 18.18
CA SER A 181 28.68 11.80 18.87
C SER A 181 29.90 12.28 18.07
N GLU A 182 29.91 12.06 16.74
CA GLU A 182 30.94 12.53 15.81
C GLU A 182 30.99 14.07 15.75
N ASN A 183 29.91 14.74 16.15
CA ASN A 183 29.75 16.19 16.13
C ASN A 183 29.34 16.75 17.50
N ILE A 184 29.97 16.25 18.57
CA ILE A 184 29.54 16.49 19.97
C ILE A 184 29.34 17.98 20.32
N HIS A 185 30.21 18.86 19.80
CA HIS A 185 30.14 20.31 20.03
C HIS A 185 28.98 21.02 19.30
N TYR A 186 28.34 20.34 18.34
CA TYR A 186 27.20 20.83 17.57
C TYR A 186 25.99 19.88 17.66
N GLY A 187 25.90 19.09 18.74
CA GLY A 187 24.90 18.02 18.88
C GLY A 187 23.45 18.50 18.62
N ASP A 188 23.07 19.67 19.14
CA ASP A 188 21.73 20.23 18.94
C ASP A 188 21.44 20.61 17.49
N VAL A 189 22.46 21.08 16.76
CA VAL A 189 22.35 21.43 15.33
C VAL A 189 22.16 20.16 14.51
N VAL A 190 22.94 19.12 14.80
CA VAL A 190 22.81 17.82 14.14
C VAL A 190 21.44 17.21 14.42
N ARG A 191 20.95 17.25 15.67
CA ARG A 191 19.60 16.81 16.02
C ARG A 191 18.52 17.61 15.28
N TYR A 192 18.70 18.91 15.10
CA TYR A 192 17.78 19.73 14.30
C TYR A 192 17.74 19.29 12.83
N GLY A 193 18.89 18.92 12.25
CA GLY A 193 18.97 18.37 10.90
C GLY A 193 18.29 17.00 10.77
N LEU A 194 18.37 16.18 11.82
CA LEU A 194 17.80 14.83 11.88
C LEU A 194 16.39 14.77 12.50
N ARG A 195 15.75 15.92 12.72
CA ARG A 195 14.48 16.04 13.46
C ARG A 195 13.37 15.14 12.91
N HIS A 196 13.30 15.00 11.60
CA HIS A 196 12.29 14.17 10.91
C HIS A 196 12.42 12.70 11.33
N SER A 197 13.61 12.13 11.19
CA SER A 197 13.87 10.74 11.55
C SER A 197 13.72 10.49 13.05
N ILE A 198 14.07 11.46 13.90
CA ILE A 198 13.84 11.40 15.36
C ILE A 198 12.34 11.34 15.67
N GLN A 199 11.53 12.18 15.03
CA GLN A 199 10.08 12.20 15.22
C GLN A 199 9.42 10.91 14.75
N LYS A 200 9.81 10.39 13.58
CA LYS A 200 9.34 9.09 13.06
C LYS A 200 9.68 7.93 14.00
N LEU A 201 10.88 7.91 14.57
CA LEU A 201 11.26 6.89 15.56
C LEU A 201 10.41 6.98 16.84
N ALA A 202 10.16 8.19 17.34
CA ALA A 202 9.34 8.39 18.53
C ALA A 202 7.88 7.95 18.30
N LEU A 203 7.33 8.23 17.12
CA LEU A 203 6.02 7.73 16.71
C LEU A 203 6.00 6.20 16.71
N LEU A 204 6.98 5.57 16.05
CA LEU A 204 7.10 4.12 16.01
C LEU A 204 7.21 3.49 17.40
N ASP A 205 7.99 4.10 18.31
CA ASP A 205 8.09 3.67 19.70
C ASP A 205 6.73 3.66 20.42
N SER A 206 5.91 4.66 20.15
CA SER A 206 4.54 4.74 20.69
C SER A 206 3.65 3.64 20.11
N LEU A 207 3.62 3.50 18.79
CA LEU A 207 2.78 2.51 18.09
C LEU A 207 3.16 1.08 18.49
N ILE A 208 4.45 0.76 18.54
CA ILE A 208 4.93 -0.56 19.01
C ILE A 208 4.43 -0.84 20.43
N ARG A 209 4.45 0.16 21.32
CA ARG A 209 3.99 -0.02 22.70
C ARG A 209 2.48 -0.27 22.76
N GLU A 210 1.69 0.47 22.00
CA GLU A 210 0.22 0.32 21.96
C GLU A 210 -0.18 -1.04 21.38
N VAL A 211 0.35 -1.38 20.20
CA VAL A 211 0.14 -2.68 19.54
C VAL A 211 0.58 -3.83 20.43
N TYR A 212 1.76 -3.72 21.08
CA TYR A 212 2.25 -4.74 21.98
C TYR A 212 1.28 -5.02 23.13
N GLN A 213 0.71 -3.99 23.76
CA GLN A 213 -0.25 -4.17 24.86
C GLN A 213 -1.55 -4.84 24.39
N GLU A 214 -2.07 -4.42 23.24
CA GLU A 214 -3.26 -5.02 22.66
C GLU A 214 -3.03 -6.50 22.31
N GLN A 215 -1.94 -6.80 21.59
CA GLN A 215 -1.60 -8.16 21.19
C GLN A 215 -1.27 -9.05 22.38
N LYS A 216 -0.57 -8.52 23.40
CA LYS A 216 -0.33 -9.21 24.67
C LYS A 216 -1.65 -9.62 25.33
N ASN A 217 -2.63 -8.72 25.38
CA ASN A 217 -3.93 -9.00 25.98
C ASN A 217 -4.69 -10.08 25.18
N ILE A 218 -4.70 -9.98 23.86
CA ILE A 218 -5.33 -10.97 22.98
C ILE A 218 -4.66 -12.34 23.14
N PHE A 219 -3.34 -12.39 23.06
CA PHE A 219 -2.55 -13.61 23.21
C PHE A 219 -2.75 -14.21 24.60
N ASN A 220 -2.74 -13.41 25.66
CA ASN A 220 -2.99 -13.86 27.01
C ASN A 220 -4.38 -14.51 27.16
N VAL A 221 -5.44 -13.90 26.61
CA VAL A 221 -6.81 -14.46 26.68
C VAL A 221 -6.96 -15.69 25.79
N LYS A 222 -6.38 -15.69 24.59
CA LYS A 222 -6.50 -16.76 23.58
C LYS A 222 -5.33 -17.75 23.56
N CYS A 223 -4.48 -17.76 24.58
CA CYS A 223 -3.25 -18.57 24.66
C CYS A 223 -3.49 -20.06 24.35
N ARG A 224 -4.57 -20.64 24.89
CA ARG A 224 -4.98 -22.02 24.61
C ARG A 224 -5.32 -22.28 23.15
N TYR A 225 -5.99 -21.32 22.52
CA TYR A 225 -6.41 -21.41 21.12
C TYR A 225 -5.17 -21.40 20.20
N PHE A 226 -4.22 -20.50 20.44
CA PHE A 226 -2.98 -20.43 19.67
C PHE A 226 -2.10 -21.68 19.85
N TYR A 227 -1.97 -22.18 21.09
CA TYR A 227 -1.29 -23.44 21.37
C TYR A 227 -1.88 -24.63 20.60
N ASN A 228 -3.21 -24.80 20.67
CA ASN A 228 -3.88 -25.91 19.98
C ASN A 228 -3.64 -25.83 18.46
N ARG A 229 -3.74 -24.64 17.87
CA ARG A 229 -3.50 -24.44 16.44
C ARG A 229 -2.05 -24.71 16.03
N ALA A 230 -1.08 -24.40 16.90
CA ALA A 230 0.33 -24.73 16.67
C ALA A 230 0.55 -26.25 16.72
N ILE A 231 -0.03 -26.95 17.71
CA ILE A 231 0.05 -28.41 17.83
C ILE A 231 -0.66 -29.13 16.69
N GLU A 232 -1.87 -28.68 16.31
CA GLU A 232 -2.68 -29.25 15.22
C GLU A 232 -2.00 -29.13 13.87
N SER A 233 -1.08 -28.16 13.69
CA SER A 233 -0.33 -28.02 12.46
C SER A 233 0.68 -29.14 12.21
N GLY A 234 1.05 -29.90 13.25
CA GLY A 234 2.09 -30.94 13.16
C GLY A 234 3.50 -30.41 12.86
N ASP A 235 3.66 -29.09 12.74
CA ASP A 235 4.90 -28.42 12.38
C ASP A 235 5.61 -27.88 13.63
N THR A 236 6.84 -28.35 13.85
CA THR A 236 7.66 -27.91 14.99
C THR A 236 8.05 -26.44 14.93
N SER A 237 8.05 -25.81 13.74
CA SER A 237 8.31 -24.38 13.59
C SER A 237 7.19 -23.54 14.21
N ARG A 238 5.92 -23.90 13.96
CA ARG A 238 4.73 -23.23 14.52
C ARG A 238 4.68 -23.29 16.05
N ILE A 239 5.19 -24.37 16.63
CA ILE A 239 5.27 -24.53 18.09
C ILE A 239 6.40 -23.66 18.66
N ARG A 240 7.53 -23.52 17.94
CA ARG A 240 8.59 -22.55 18.28
C ARG A 240 8.08 -21.12 18.21
N ASP A 241 7.39 -20.75 17.14
CA ASP A 241 6.80 -19.39 16.99
C ASP A 241 5.85 -19.07 18.17
N PHE A 242 5.06 -20.06 18.61
CA PHE A 242 4.18 -19.90 19.78
C PHE A 242 4.97 -19.73 21.09
N VAL A 243 6.06 -20.45 21.28
CA VAL A 243 6.94 -20.29 22.45
C VAL A 243 7.63 -18.93 22.42
N ASP A 244 8.07 -18.49 21.25
CA ASP A 244 8.66 -17.16 21.05
C ASP A 244 7.64 -16.05 21.40
N ASP A 245 6.38 -16.20 21.01
CA ASP A 245 5.31 -15.28 21.42
C ASP A 245 5.04 -15.33 22.95
N CYS A 246 5.08 -16.52 23.57
CA CYS A 246 4.96 -16.65 25.03
C CYS A 246 6.07 -15.90 25.78
N ASP A 247 7.31 -16.02 25.30
CA ASP A 247 8.48 -15.36 25.87
C ASP A 247 8.43 -13.85 25.63
N TYR A 248 8.06 -13.45 24.40
CA TYR A 248 7.95 -12.05 24.00
C TYR A 248 6.89 -11.28 24.79
N TYR A 249 5.68 -11.84 24.92
CA TYR A 249 4.60 -11.21 25.68
C TYR A 249 4.72 -11.42 27.19
N GLN A 250 5.68 -12.24 27.62
CA GLN A 250 5.86 -12.65 29.02
C GLN A 250 4.56 -13.22 29.61
N VAL A 251 3.90 -14.10 28.85
CA VAL A 251 2.67 -14.77 29.28
C VAL A 251 3.03 -16.12 29.87
N ASP A 252 2.95 -16.23 31.19
CA ASP A 252 3.24 -17.48 31.89
C ASP A 252 1.96 -18.26 32.17
N LYS A 253 1.53 -19.04 31.18
CA LYS A 253 0.36 -19.92 31.26
C LYS A 253 0.75 -21.37 31.02
N GLU A 254 -0.08 -22.29 31.52
CA GLU A 254 0.10 -23.74 31.39
C GLU A 254 0.43 -24.19 29.95
N TRP A 255 -0.17 -23.54 28.94
CA TRP A 255 0.05 -23.84 27.52
C TRP A 255 1.45 -23.46 27.01
N CYS A 256 2.02 -22.36 27.49
CA CYS A 256 3.39 -21.96 27.18
C CYS A 256 4.39 -22.97 27.77
N THR A 257 4.15 -23.44 29.01
CA THR A 257 4.97 -24.50 29.63
C THR A 257 4.88 -25.82 28.86
N ARG A 258 3.66 -26.21 28.44
CA ARG A 258 3.46 -27.42 27.62
C ARG A 258 4.16 -27.32 26.26
N ALA A 259 4.11 -26.17 25.60
CA ALA A 259 4.81 -25.97 24.33
C ALA A 259 6.34 -26.07 24.47
N ARG A 260 6.91 -25.49 25.53
CA ARG A 260 8.34 -25.62 25.85
C ARG A 260 8.75 -27.08 26.08
N LEU A 261 7.92 -27.88 26.76
CA LEU A 261 8.15 -29.32 26.97
C LEU A 261 8.04 -30.15 25.68
N VAL A 262 7.27 -29.67 24.68
CA VAL A 262 7.18 -30.33 23.37
C VAL A 262 8.42 -30.06 22.53
N ILE A 263 9.00 -28.85 22.60
CA ILE A 263 10.23 -28.49 21.88
C ILE A 263 11.45 -29.10 22.55
N ASN A 264 11.50 -29.04 23.88
CA ASN A 264 12.59 -29.54 24.71
C ASN A 264 12.04 -30.58 25.69
N PRO A 265 11.71 -31.80 25.23
CA PRO A 265 11.31 -32.86 26.13
C PRO A 265 12.46 -33.19 27.07
N PRO A 266 12.22 -33.33 28.39
CA PRO A 266 13.26 -33.74 29.32
C PRO A 266 13.84 -35.10 28.89
N ALA A 267 15.16 -35.24 28.95
CA ALA A 267 15.85 -36.48 28.59
C ALA A 267 15.26 -37.64 29.40
N VAL A 268 14.62 -38.59 28.71
CA VAL A 268 14.08 -39.79 29.33
C VAL A 268 15.25 -40.71 29.64
N GLU A 269 15.60 -40.86 30.93
CA GLU A 269 16.32 -42.04 31.39
C GLU A 269 15.50 -43.26 30.98
N THR A 270 16.05 -44.03 30.04
CA THR A 270 15.44 -45.23 29.49
C THR A 270 15.29 -46.30 30.58
N VAL A 271 14.11 -46.40 31.18
CA VAL A 271 13.71 -47.64 31.86
C VAL A 271 13.27 -48.62 30.78
N ALA A 272 14.18 -49.54 30.45
CA ALA A 272 13.94 -50.66 29.55
C ALA A 272 12.82 -51.54 30.10
N VAL A 273 11.65 -51.51 29.47
CA VAL A 273 10.64 -52.57 29.62
C VAL A 273 10.88 -53.57 28.48
N SER A 274 11.52 -54.68 28.84
CA SER A 274 11.72 -55.84 27.96
C SER A 274 10.36 -56.44 27.55
N VAL A 275 10.04 -56.40 26.26
CA VAL A 275 8.89 -57.10 25.70
C VAL A 275 9.40 -58.39 25.05
N ASN A 276 9.12 -59.53 25.71
CA ASN A 276 9.31 -60.86 25.13
C ASN A 276 8.30 -61.10 24.00
N PRO A 277 8.73 -61.56 22.80
CA PRO A 277 7.85 -61.72 21.65
C PRO A 277 7.41 -63.18 21.48
N GLU A 278 6.54 -63.70 22.35
CA GLU A 278 5.85 -64.98 22.09
C GLU A 278 4.44 -64.97 22.67
N LYS A 279 3.48 -64.54 21.85
CA LYS A 279 2.16 -65.18 21.65
C LYS A 279 1.31 -64.32 20.72
N SER A 280 1.31 -64.74 19.46
CA SER A 280 0.28 -64.46 18.48
C SER A 280 -1.09 -64.91 19.02
N GLY A 281 -1.86 -63.92 19.46
CA GLY A 281 -3.30 -64.00 19.62
C GLY A 281 -3.82 -62.61 19.33
N VAL A 282 -4.52 -62.43 18.21
CA VAL A 282 -5.22 -61.18 17.91
C VAL A 282 -6.32 -61.02 18.95
N VAL A 283 -6.00 -60.37 20.07
CA VAL A 283 -6.98 -59.89 21.01
C VAL A 283 -7.62 -58.69 20.34
N ILE A 284 -8.80 -58.89 19.73
CA ILE A 284 -9.70 -57.79 19.40
C ILE A 284 -10.06 -57.14 20.73
N LYS A 285 -9.29 -56.13 21.12
CA LYS A 285 -9.54 -55.33 22.32
C LYS A 285 -10.90 -54.68 22.09
N LYS A 286 -11.94 -55.14 22.80
CA LYS A 286 -13.27 -54.52 22.76
C LYS A 286 -13.06 -53.03 23.03
N MET A 287 -13.34 -52.18 22.03
CA MET A 287 -13.25 -50.73 22.16
C MET A 287 -14.01 -50.32 23.41
N THR A 288 -13.33 -49.64 24.31
CA THR A 288 -14.01 -49.13 25.49
C THR A 288 -14.92 -47.98 25.06
N GLN A 289 -15.95 -47.71 25.85
CA GLN A 289 -16.85 -46.59 25.58
C GLN A 289 -16.10 -45.24 25.56
N ALA A 290 -14.97 -45.14 26.26
CA ALA A 290 -14.09 -43.96 26.23
C ALA A 290 -13.37 -43.82 24.88
N ASP A 291 -12.85 -44.91 24.35
CA ASP A 291 -12.14 -44.92 23.05
C ASP A 291 -13.10 -44.56 21.91
N SER A 292 -14.33 -45.08 21.94
CA SER A 292 -15.37 -44.73 20.96
C SER A 292 -15.76 -43.26 20.99
N VAL A 293 -15.99 -42.68 22.18
CA VAL A 293 -16.33 -41.24 22.31
C VAL A 293 -15.17 -40.37 21.81
N ASN A 294 -13.93 -40.77 22.08
CA ASN A 294 -12.74 -40.04 21.69
C ASN A 294 -12.50 -40.09 20.17
N GLN A 295 -12.70 -41.26 19.56
CA GLN A 295 -12.55 -41.45 18.12
C GLN A 295 -13.64 -40.69 17.35
N ASP A 296 -14.90 -40.78 17.79
CA ASP A 296 -16.00 -40.01 17.22
C ASP A 296 -15.74 -38.50 17.36
N TYR A 297 -15.24 -38.04 18.52
CA TYR A 297 -14.89 -36.63 18.73
C TYR A 297 -13.83 -36.14 17.75
N GLN A 298 -12.75 -36.91 17.58
CA GLN A 298 -11.68 -36.57 16.64
C GLN A 298 -12.20 -36.53 15.21
N LEU A 299 -13.06 -37.48 14.84
CA LEU A 299 -13.67 -37.52 13.50
C LEU A 299 -14.54 -36.28 13.23
N VAL A 300 -15.40 -35.89 14.16
CA VAL A 300 -16.31 -34.74 13.94
C VAL A 300 -15.60 -33.39 14.01
N ILE A 301 -14.60 -33.24 14.87
CA ILE A 301 -13.82 -32.01 14.97
C ILE A 301 -12.91 -31.84 13.76
N ASN A 302 -12.25 -32.90 13.29
CA ASN A 302 -11.36 -32.83 12.13
C ASN A 302 -12.14 -32.69 10.81
N SER A 303 -13.34 -33.26 10.72
CA SER A 303 -14.17 -33.15 9.51
C SER A 303 -14.89 -31.81 9.38
N GLY A 304 -15.20 -31.13 10.49
CA GLY A 304 -15.90 -29.84 10.46
C GLY A 304 -17.31 -29.91 9.84
N ARG A 305 -17.87 -31.12 9.71
CA ARG A 305 -19.17 -31.38 9.10
C ARG A 305 -20.30 -31.10 10.09
N ILE A 306 -21.19 -30.19 9.74
CA ILE A 306 -22.31 -29.76 10.59
C ILE A 306 -23.19 -30.97 10.97
N ASP A 307 -23.53 -31.82 10.00
CA ASP A 307 -24.35 -33.02 10.21
C ASP A 307 -23.70 -34.01 11.20
N LEU A 308 -22.40 -34.25 11.06
CA LEU A 308 -21.67 -35.13 11.98
C LEU A 308 -21.53 -34.53 13.39
N LEU A 309 -21.37 -33.21 13.48
CA LEU A 309 -21.32 -32.49 14.76
C LEU A 309 -22.68 -32.51 15.48
N GLU A 310 -23.79 -32.33 14.75
CA GLU A 310 -25.15 -32.45 15.26
C GLU A 310 -25.40 -33.86 15.81
N ASP A 311 -25.05 -34.89 15.04
CA ASP A 311 -25.16 -36.29 15.44
C ASP A 311 -24.33 -36.61 16.69
N TYR A 312 -23.10 -36.10 16.77
CA TYR A 312 -22.22 -36.29 17.93
C TYR A 312 -22.82 -35.64 19.18
N VAL A 313 -23.28 -34.39 19.08
CA VAL A 313 -23.90 -33.68 20.20
C VAL A 313 -25.18 -34.38 20.65
N ALA A 314 -26.03 -34.81 19.71
CA ALA A 314 -27.26 -35.55 20.02
C ALA A 314 -26.96 -36.88 20.72
N ARG A 315 -25.98 -37.64 20.23
CA ARG A 315 -25.60 -38.96 20.77
C ARG A 315 -25.01 -38.88 22.18
N TYR A 316 -24.16 -37.89 22.44
CA TYR A 316 -23.37 -37.80 23.68
C TYR A 316 -23.89 -36.78 24.71
N SER A 317 -25.00 -36.08 24.44
CA SER A 317 -25.62 -35.12 25.39
C SER A 317 -26.32 -35.77 26.60
N LYS A 318 -26.49 -37.09 26.62
CA LYS A 318 -27.22 -37.82 27.68
C LYS A 318 -26.43 -37.84 29.00
N LYS A 319 -27.13 -37.87 30.15
CA LYS A 319 -26.55 -37.86 31.53
C LYS A 319 -25.41 -38.87 31.76
N LYS A 320 -25.39 -40.00 31.05
CA LYS A 320 -24.35 -41.04 31.16
C LYS A 320 -22.96 -40.61 30.66
N TYR A 321 -22.85 -39.51 29.90
CA TYR A 321 -21.60 -39.01 29.32
C TYR A 321 -21.08 -37.73 29.98
N THR A 322 -21.53 -37.41 31.20
CA THR A 322 -21.11 -36.22 31.96
C THR A 322 -19.59 -36.09 32.13
N LYS A 323 -18.86 -37.21 32.19
CA LYS A 323 -17.38 -37.22 32.23
C LYS A 323 -16.71 -36.63 30.98
N TYR A 324 -17.44 -36.53 29.85
CA TYR A 324 -16.96 -35.97 28.58
C TYR A 324 -17.56 -34.60 28.27
N LYS A 325 -18.14 -33.92 29.27
CA LYS A 325 -18.81 -32.63 29.10
C LYS A 325 -17.95 -31.59 28.37
N ALA A 326 -16.65 -31.53 28.66
CA ALA A 326 -15.73 -30.61 27.98
C ALA A 326 -15.62 -30.86 26.46
N LYS A 327 -15.64 -32.13 26.01
CA LYS A 327 -15.63 -32.48 24.58
C LYS A 327 -16.96 -32.18 23.92
N LEU A 328 -18.06 -32.46 24.61
CA LEU A 328 -19.40 -32.09 24.17
C LEU A 328 -19.54 -30.56 24.00
N ASP A 329 -19.06 -29.79 24.98
CA ASP A 329 -19.12 -28.33 24.95
C ASP A 329 -18.26 -27.77 23.81
N SER A 330 -17.08 -28.33 23.57
CA SER A 330 -16.24 -27.99 22.41
C SER A 330 -16.95 -28.26 21.08
N ALA A 331 -17.53 -29.45 20.90
CA ALA A 331 -18.29 -29.80 19.69
C ALA A 331 -19.50 -28.87 19.48
N LYS A 332 -20.20 -28.49 20.56
CA LYS A 332 -21.29 -27.50 20.51
C LYS A 332 -20.81 -26.12 20.08
N THR A 333 -19.64 -25.68 20.57
CA THR A 333 -19.06 -24.40 20.15
C THR A 333 -18.70 -24.42 18.67
N VAL A 334 -18.03 -25.47 18.19
CA VAL A 334 -17.68 -25.60 16.77
C VAL A 334 -18.94 -25.63 15.90
N LEU A 335 -19.94 -26.42 16.29
CA LEU A 335 -21.25 -26.46 15.63
C LEU A 335 -21.88 -25.07 15.57
N SER A 336 -21.97 -24.36 16.70
CA SER A 336 -22.54 -23.02 16.76
C SER A 336 -21.84 -22.03 15.83
N VAL A 337 -20.49 -22.07 15.75
CA VAL A 337 -19.71 -21.21 14.85
C VAL A 337 -19.99 -21.54 13.39
N LEU A 338 -20.01 -22.82 13.03
CA LEU A 338 -20.26 -23.27 11.65
C LEU A 338 -21.69 -22.98 11.20
N THR A 339 -22.68 -23.23 12.07
CA THR A 339 -24.09 -22.90 11.79
C THR A 339 -24.26 -21.40 11.62
N LYS A 340 -23.60 -20.57 12.45
CA LYS A 340 -23.64 -19.10 12.29
C LYS A 340 -23.04 -18.67 10.95
N LYS A 341 -21.88 -19.19 10.57
CA LYS A 341 -21.26 -18.90 9.27
C LYS A 341 -22.14 -19.32 8.10
N LEU A 342 -22.75 -20.51 8.19
CA LEU A 342 -23.68 -21.00 7.17
C LEU A 342 -24.90 -20.08 7.04
N GLU A 343 -25.43 -19.58 8.15
CA GLU A 343 -26.57 -18.65 8.13
C GLU A 343 -26.18 -17.29 7.55
N GLU A 344 -25.00 -16.76 7.94
CA GLU A 344 -24.43 -15.53 7.35
C GLU A 344 -24.26 -15.68 5.82
N GLU A 345 -23.76 -16.82 5.36
CA GLU A 345 -23.62 -17.16 3.95
C GLU A 345 -24.97 -17.27 3.22
N LYS A 346 -25.95 -17.95 3.82
CA LYS A 346 -27.31 -18.04 3.25
C LYS A 346 -27.96 -16.67 3.14
N GLN A 347 -27.82 -15.84 4.18
CA GLN A 347 -28.33 -14.49 4.18
C GLN A 347 -27.64 -13.64 3.09
N TYR A 348 -26.32 -13.73 2.96
CA TYR A 348 -25.58 -13.05 1.91
C TYR A 348 -26.05 -13.48 0.52
N ASN A 349 -26.16 -14.78 0.24
CA ASN A 349 -26.61 -15.30 -1.05
C ASN A 349 -28.06 -14.91 -1.37
N LYS A 350 -28.91 -14.72 -0.35
CA LYS A 350 -30.28 -14.20 -0.51
C LYS A 350 -30.29 -12.70 -0.85
N SER A 351 -29.41 -11.92 -0.22
CA SER A 351 -29.28 -10.47 -0.49
C SER A 351 -28.56 -10.17 -1.80
N HIS A 352 -27.58 -11.00 -2.17
CA HIS A 352 -26.72 -10.86 -3.33
C HIS A 352 -26.72 -12.14 -4.17
N PRO A 353 -27.87 -12.50 -4.80
CA PRO A 353 -27.95 -13.69 -5.64
C PRO A 353 -27.08 -13.53 -6.88
N LEU A 354 -26.54 -14.64 -7.37
CA LEU A 354 -25.88 -14.72 -8.69
C LEU A 354 -26.82 -14.24 -9.80
N LEU A 355 -26.28 -13.69 -10.88
CA LEU A 355 -27.11 -13.17 -11.99
C LEU A 355 -28.05 -14.23 -12.58
N ALA A 356 -27.60 -15.50 -12.64
CA ALA A 356 -28.43 -16.62 -13.07
C ALA A 356 -29.72 -16.79 -12.25
N ASN A 357 -29.66 -16.47 -10.95
CA ASN A 357 -30.74 -16.69 -9.99
C ASN A 357 -31.49 -15.40 -9.62
N GLY A 358 -31.01 -14.25 -10.07
CA GLY A 358 -31.60 -12.96 -9.75
C GLY A 358 -32.74 -12.57 -10.68
N ASP A 359 -33.44 -11.52 -10.29
CA ASP A 359 -34.56 -10.94 -11.03
C ASP A 359 -34.04 -9.85 -11.96
N PHE A 360 -34.06 -10.12 -13.27
CA PHE A 360 -33.61 -9.18 -14.31
C PHE A 360 -34.37 -7.84 -14.26
N GLY A 361 -35.63 -7.85 -13.82
CA GLY A 361 -36.43 -6.63 -13.67
C GLY A 361 -35.94 -5.67 -12.58
N ARG A 362 -34.99 -6.11 -11.73
CA ARG A 362 -34.38 -5.28 -10.66
C ARG A 362 -33.07 -4.62 -11.08
N ILE A 363 -32.68 -4.71 -12.35
CA ILE A 363 -31.51 -3.99 -12.85
C ILE A 363 -31.84 -2.50 -12.85
N GLU A 364 -31.05 -1.73 -12.12
CA GLU A 364 -31.16 -0.28 -12.14
C GLU A 364 -30.49 0.26 -13.41
N THR A 365 -31.16 1.19 -14.09
CA THR A 365 -30.61 1.82 -15.29
C THR A 365 -30.45 3.31 -15.09
N PHE A 366 -29.28 3.84 -15.46
CA PHE A 366 -28.97 5.26 -15.32
C PHE A 366 -28.50 5.82 -16.66
N TYR A 367 -29.11 6.92 -17.08
CA TYR A 367 -28.87 7.50 -18.39
C TYR A 367 -28.54 8.97 -18.23
N ARG A 368 -27.41 9.41 -18.79
CA ARG A 368 -26.94 10.80 -18.67
C ARG A 368 -26.43 11.34 -19.99
N GLY A 369 -26.91 12.54 -20.35
CA GLY A 369 -26.50 13.21 -21.58
C GLY A 369 -26.98 12.55 -22.87
N ILE A 370 -28.01 11.69 -22.79
CA ILE A 370 -28.61 11.02 -23.94
C ILE A 370 -30.01 11.57 -24.22
N SER A 371 -30.44 11.55 -25.48
CA SER A 371 -31.82 11.85 -25.86
C SER A 371 -32.82 10.79 -25.34
N GLY A 372 -34.08 11.18 -25.20
CA GLY A 372 -35.15 10.27 -24.73
C GLY A 372 -35.39 9.10 -25.69
N ASP A 373 -35.27 9.31 -27.00
CA ASP A 373 -35.41 8.23 -27.99
C ASP A 373 -34.28 7.19 -27.84
N THR A 374 -33.05 7.68 -27.64
CA THR A 374 -31.88 6.83 -27.38
C THR A 374 -31.99 6.06 -26.06
N GLU A 375 -32.53 6.70 -25.03
CA GLU A 375 -32.82 6.02 -23.75
C GLU A 375 -33.79 4.85 -23.94
N ILE A 376 -34.84 5.04 -24.75
CA ILE A 376 -35.81 3.98 -25.08
C ILE A 376 -35.11 2.84 -25.83
N LEU A 377 -34.23 3.13 -26.80
CA LEU A 377 -33.47 2.11 -27.52
C LEU A 377 -32.59 1.29 -26.58
N PHE A 378 -31.90 1.93 -25.63
CA PHE A 378 -31.12 1.22 -24.62
C PHE A 378 -31.98 0.33 -23.72
N LYS A 379 -33.13 0.82 -23.24
CA LYS A 379 -34.04 0.03 -22.40
C LYS A 379 -34.58 -1.19 -23.15
N ASN A 380 -35.01 -1.01 -24.40
CA ASN A 380 -35.52 -2.10 -25.24
C ASN A 380 -34.41 -3.10 -25.59
N SER A 381 -33.23 -2.60 -25.97
CA SER A 381 -32.07 -3.45 -26.26
C SER A 381 -31.65 -4.25 -25.03
N LEU A 382 -31.60 -3.64 -23.83
CA LEU A 382 -31.24 -4.33 -22.60
C LEU A 382 -32.13 -5.56 -22.33
N GLN A 383 -33.44 -5.45 -22.53
CA GLN A 383 -34.37 -6.58 -22.39
C GLN A 383 -34.04 -7.74 -23.33
N SER A 384 -33.57 -7.46 -24.55
CA SER A 384 -33.19 -8.50 -25.51
C SER A 384 -31.94 -9.29 -25.09
N PHE A 385 -31.12 -8.75 -24.18
CA PHE A 385 -29.90 -9.40 -23.67
C PHE A 385 -30.09 -10.13 -22.33
N GLU A 386 -31.33 -10.35 -21.85
CA GLU A 386 -31.58 -10.99 -20.55
C GLU A 386 -30.86 -12.34 -20.39
N GLN A 387 -30.91 -13.20 -21.41
CA GLN A 387 -30.27 -14.52 -21.34
C GLN A 387 -28.74 -14.41 -21.27
N GLU A 388 -28.14 -13.53 -22.06
CA GLU A 388 -26.69 -13.30 -22.05
C GLU A 388 -26.25 -12.74 -20.69
N PHE A 389 -27.00 -11.77 -20.16
CA PHE A 389 -26.74 -11.19 -18.85
C PHE A 389 -26.77 -12.25 -17.72
N ARG A 390 -27.81 -13.09 -17.69
CA ARG A 390 -27.94 -14.18 -16.71
C ARG A 390 -26.83 -15.23 -16.83
N SER A 391 -26.20 -15.34 -18.00
CA SER A 391 -25.10 -16.29 -18.26
C SER A 391 -23.73 -15.82 -17.77
N ILE A 392 -23.60 -14.54 -17.35
CA ILE A 392 -22.32 -14.00 -16.89
C ILE A 392 -21.93 -14.65 -15.54
N PRO A 393 -20.81 -15.37 -15.46
CA PRO A 393 -20.43 -16.13 -14.27
C PRO A 393 -19.91 -15.23 -13.13
N GLY A 394 -20.19 -15.63 -11.89
CA GLY A 394 -19.59 -15.03 -10.69
C GLY A 394 -20.09 -13.64 -10.29
N LEU A 395 -20.89 -12.98 -11.12
CA LEU A 395 -21.48 -11.67 -10.79
C LEU A 395 -22.80 -11.82 -10.02
N ARG A 396 -23.10 -10.83 -9.18
CA ARG A 396 -24.25 -10.85 -8.28
C ARG A 396 -25.03 -9.55 -8.29
N PHE A 397 -26.31 -9.64 -7.93
CA PHE A 397 -27.16 -8.50 -7.61
C PHE A 397 -26.75 -7.84 -6.29
N PRO A 398 -27.13 -6.56 -6.05
CA PRO A 398 -27.78 -5.66 -6.99
C PRO A 398 -26.86 -5.29 -8.16
N VAL A 399 -27.46 -5.03 -9.32
CA VAL A 399 -26.74 -4.63 -10.54
C VAL A 399 -27.32 -3.34 -11.09
N SER A 400 -26.45 -2.47 -11.58
CA SER A 400 -26.84 -1.32 -12.38
C SER A 400 -26.10 -1.25 -13.70
N VAL A 401 -26.80 -0.81 -14.75
CA VAL A 401 -26.22 -0.45 -16.04
C VAL A 401 -26.35 1.05 -16.21
N SER A 402 -25.24 1.75 -16.45
CA SER A 402 -25.24 3.19 -16.66
C SER A 402 -24.61 3.58 -17.98
N VAL A 403 -25.24 4.54 -18.67
CA VAL A 403 -24.76 5.13 -19.92
C VAL A 403 -24.59 6.63 -19.72
N ASP A 404 -23.37 7.12 -19.91
CA ASP A 404 -23.03 8.54 -19.72
C ASP A 404 -22.32 9.10 -20.96
N TYR A 405 -23.04 9.94 -21.72
CA TYR A 405 -22.50 10.66 -22.89
C TYR A 405 -21.88 12.01 -22.51
N THR A 406 -22.02 12.45 -21.26
CA THR A 406 -21.36 13.67 -20.79
C THR A 406 -19.87 13.43 -20.48
N ALA A 407 -19.48 12.17 -20.30
CA ALA A 407 -18.09 11.76 -20.20
C ALA A 407 -17.38 11.82 -21.57
N THR A 408 -16.07 12.07 -21.56
CA THR A 408 -15.23 12.05 -22.77
C THR A 408 -14.04 11.12 -22.56
N PRO A 409 -14.00 9.93 -23.21
CA PRO A 409 -15.03 9.36 -24.08
C PRO A 409 -16.32 8.98 -23.32
N PRO A 410 -17.46 8.77 -24.02
CA PRO A 410 -18.68 8.25 -23.41
C PRO A 410 -18.46 6.95 -22.66
N ILE A 411 -19.27 6.68 -21.63
CA ILE A 411 -19.09 5.53 -20.75
C ILE A 411 -20.31 4.63 -20.81
N LEU A 412 -20.09 3.33 -21.03
CA LEU A 412 -21.04 2.26 -20.74
C LEU A 412 -20.50 1.48 -19.55
N MET A 413 -21.23 1.47 -18.44
CA MET A 413 -20.77 0.88 -17.19
C MET A 413 -21.75 -0.17 -16.67
N LEU A 414 -21.21 -1.33 -16.28
CA LEU A 414 -21.88 -2.34 -15.50
C LEU A 414 -21.31 -2.32 -14.09
N HIS A 415 -22.18 -2.17 -13.08
CA HIS A 415 -21.82 -2.29 -11.68
C HIS A 415 -22.54 -3.49 -11.08
N ALA A 416 -21.80 -4.44 -10.54
CA ALA A 416 -22.34 -5.66 -9.93
C ALA A 416 -21.63 -5.98 -8.61
N TYR A 417 -22.16 -6.93 -7.85
CA TYR A 417 -21.53 -7.42 -6.63
C TYR A 417 -20.72 -8.70 -6.88
N ILE A 418 -19.75 -8.94 -6.01
CA ILE A 418 -18.96 -10.18 -5.95
C ILE A 418 -18.77 -10.61 -4.49
N ARG A 419 -18.53 -11.90 -4.28
CA ARG A 419 -18.15 -12.45 -2.98
C ARG A 419 -16.71 -12.95 -3.05
N CYS A 420 -15.83 -12.33 -2.28
CA CYS A 420 -14.44 -12.75 -2.16
C CYS A 420 -14.24 -13.56 -0.87
N PRO A 421 -13.45 -14.65 -0.90
CA PRO A 421 -12.73 -15.19 -2.06
C PRO A 421 -13.56 -16.12 -2.98
N GLU A 422 -14.80 -16.46 -2.62
CA GLU A 422 -15.53 -17.59 -3.22
C GLU A 422 -15.81 -17.48 -4.73
N ASP A 423 -16.01 -16.27 -5.25
CA ASP A 423 -16.26 -16.02 -6.67
C ASP A 423 -14.96 -15.71 -7.47
N ILE A 424 -13.78 -15.81 -6.84
CA ILE A 424 -12.49 -15.41 -7.41
C ILE A 424 -11.57 -16.62 -7.60
N GLY A 425 -11.03 -16.79 -8.80
CA GLY A 425 -9.96 -17.74 -9.04
C GLY A 425 -8.63 -17.18 -8.55
N ILE A 426 -7.93 -17.89 -7.66
CA ILE A 426 -6.62 -17.47 -7.15
C ILE A 426 -5.57 -18.49 -7.56
N LYS A 427 -4.58 -18.06 -8.36
CA LYS A 427 -3.42 -18.87 -8.71
C LYS A 427 -2.16 -18.24 -8.12
N LYS A 428 -1.43 -18.99 -7.30
CA LYS A 428 -0.19 -18.54 -6.65
C LYS A 428 0.99 -19.32 -7.22
N GLU A 429 1.84 -18.62 -7.95
CA GLU A 429 3.13 -19.10 -8.46
C GLU A 429 4.27 -18.43 -7.65
N ASP A 430 5.50 -18.90 -7.84
CA ASP A 430 6.64 -18.46 -7.02
C ASP A 430 6.89 -16.96 -7.09
N SER A 431 6.71 -16.35 -8.27
CA SER A 431 6.91 -14.91 -8.50
C SER A 431 5.63 -14.13 -8.80
N LEU A 432 4.48 -14.79 -8.97
CA LEU A 432 3.26 -14.16 -9.46
C LEU A 432 2.02 -14.67 -8.72
N VAL A 433 1.12 -13.76 -8.35
CA VAL A 433 -0.24 -14.10 -7.93
C VAL A 433 -1.21 -13.57 -8.97
N THR A 434 -2.10 -14.43 -9.44
CA THR A 434 -3.16 -14.07 -10.40
C THR A 434 -4.51 -14.17 -9.71
N TYR A 435 -5.27 -13.08 -9.76
CA TYR A 435 -6.69 -13.04 -9.38
C TYR A 435 -7.54 -12.98 -10.65
N SER A 436 -8.32 -14.03 -10.90
CA SER A 436 -9.18 -14.13 -12.08
C SER A 436 -10.65 -14.04 -11.69
N VAL A 437 -11.36 -13.11 -12.32
CA VAL A 437 -12.80 -12.94 -12.15
C VAL A 437 -13.48 -13.33 -13.46
N GLN A 438 -14.05 -14.53 -13.49
CA GLN A 438 -14.57 -15.13 -14.72
C GLN A 438 -15.61 -14.25 -15.43
N GLY A 439 -16.39 -13.48 -14.68
CA GLY A 439 -17.45 -12.62 -15.21
C GLY A 439 -16.99 -11.35 -15.93
N ILE A 440 -15.73 -10.91 -15.78
CA ILE A 440 -15.28 -9.61 -16.32
C ILE A 440 -15.31 -9.57 -17.84
N ASN A 441 -14.72 -10.57 -18.50
CA ASN A 441 -14.70 -10.62 -19.95
C ASN A 441 -16.10 -10.77 -20.57
N PRO A 442 -16.96 -11.69 -20.09
CA PRO A 442 -18.36 -11.75 -20.51
C PRO A 442 -19.13 -10.43 -20.26
N ALA A 443 -18.90 -9.74 -19.13
CA ALA A 443 -19.54 -8.45 -18.85
C ALA A 443 -19.14 -7.35 -19.83
N VAL A 444 -17.86 -7.24 -20.16
CA VAL A 444 -17.39 -6.27 -21.18
C VAL A 444 -17.97 -6.61 -22.56
N LYS A 445 -18.06 -7.90 -22.91
CA LYS A 445 -18.71 -8.33 -24.16
C LYS A 445 -20.19 -8.00 -24.20
N PHE A 446 -20.91 -8.21 -23.11
CA PHE A 446 -22.31 -7.82 -22.96
C PHE A 446 -22.51 -6.32 -23.17
N LEU A 447 -21.67 -5.47 -22.57
CA LEU A 447 -21.74 -4.01 -22.77
C LEU A 447 -21.48 -3.61 -24.23
N ASN A 448 -20.53 -4.27 -24.90
CA ASN A 448 -20.29 -4.06 -26.32
C ASN A 448 -21.45 -4.57 -27.19
N GLY A 449 -22.06 -5.70 -26.85
CA GLY A 449 -23.24 -6.23 -27.52
C GLY A 449 -24.40 -5.24 -27.47
N LEU A 450 -24.68 -4.71 -26.27
CA LEU A 450 -25.66 -3.65 -26.06
C LEU A 450 -25.35 -2.40 -26.89
N LYS A 451 -24.10 -1.93 -26.85
CA LYS A 451 -23.61 -0.80 -27.65
C LYS A 451 -23.87 -1.00 -29.14
N CYS A 452 -23.44 -2.14 -29.69
CA CYS A 452 -23.57 -2.46 -31.11
C CYS A 452 -25.03 -2.52 -31.54
N LYS A 453 -25.90 -3.14 -30.72
CA LYS A 453 -27.33 -3.25 -31.02
C LYS A 453 -28.00 -1.88 -31.08
N VAL A 454 -27.74 -1.03 -30.09
CA VAL A 454 -28.26 0.34 -30.04
C VAL A 454 -27.71 1.19 -31.19
N ALA A 455 -26.41 1.09 -31.48
CA ALA A 455 -25.78 1.83 -32.58
C ALA A 455 -26.36 1.43 -33.95
N GLU A 456 -26.67 0.15 -34.16
CA GLU A 456 -27.33 -0.34 -35.37
C GLU A 456 -28.75 0.21 -35.52
N GLU A 457 -29.53 0.21 -34.43
CA GLU A 457 -30.90 0.75 -34.43
C GLU A 457 -30.91 2.26 -34.70
N MET A 458 -29.92 3.00 -34.18
CA MET A 458 -29.75 4.43 -34.45
C MET A 458 -29.32 4.77 -35.87
N LYS A 459 -28.53 3.89 -36.53
CA LYS A 459 -28.10 4.11 -37.93
C LYS A 459 -29.30 4.19 -38.87
N ASN A 460 -30.37 3.47 -38.56
CA ASN A 460 -31.62 3.52 -39.31
C ASN A 460 -32.37 4.87 -39.11
N SER A 461 -31.94 5.71 -38.17
CA SER A 461 -32.56 6.97 -37.78
C SER A 461 -31.69 8.22 -38.05
N ASN A 462 -30.50 8.09 -38.67
CA ASN A 462 -29.55 9.18 -38.97
C ASN A 462 -29.19 10.08 -37.75
N SER A 463 -28.97 9.52 -36.56
CA SER A 463 -28.63 10.30 -35.37
C SER A 463 -27.11 10.52 -35.21
N SER A 464 -26.70 11.75 -34.87
CA SER A 464 -25.30 12.08 -34.46
C SER A 464 -24.87 11.36 -33.17
N GLU A 465 -25.84 10.90 -32.38
CA GLU A 465 -25.62 10.07 -31.20
C GLU A 465 -25.04 8.68 -31.53
N SER A 466 -25.26 8.18 -32.75
CA SER A 466 -24.64 6.93 -33.23
C SER A 466 -23.11 7.04 -33.33
N GLU A 467 -22.57 8.18 -33.74
CA GLU A 467 -21.11 8.37 -33.74
C GLU A 467 -20.52 8.46 -32.33
N THR A 468 -21.31 9.03 -31.41
CA THR A 468 -20.91 9.22 -30.01
C THR A 468 -20.81 7.88 -29.28
N ILE A 469 -21.84 7.03 -29.39
CA ILE A 469 -21.85 5.71 -28.74
C ILE A 469 -20.73 4.80 -29.24
N ASN A 470 -20.36 4.91 -30.52
CA ASN A 470 -19.30 4.10 -31.11
C ASN A 470 -17.91 4.41 -30.51
N ARG A 471 -17.74 5.53 -29.80
CA ARG A 471 -16.50 5.89 -29.10
C ARG A 471 -16.51 5.51 -27.64
N ALA A 472 -17.56 4.87 -27.15
CA ALA A 472 -17.73 4.60 -25.74
C ALA A 472 -16.69 3.59 -25.20
N VAL A 473 -16.27 3.79 -23.95
CA VAL A 473 -15.46 2.83 -23.20
C VAL A 473 -16.35 1.99 -22.30
N TYR A 474 -15.92 0.76 -22.02
CA TYR A 474 -16.63 -0.17 -21.15
C TYR A 474 -16.04 -0.11 -19.75
N ILE A 475 -16.88 -0.02 -18.74
CA ILE A 475 -16.45 -0.07 -17.35
C ILE A 475 -17.20 -1.21 -16.66
N VAL A 476 -16.46 -2.13 -16.04
CA VAL A 476 -17.05 -3.16 -15.19
C VAL A 476 -16.54 -2.95 -13.77
N ARG A 477 -17.45 -2.54 -12.88
CA ARG A 477 -17.17 -2.34 -11.47
C ARG A 477 -17.78 -3.46 -10.65
N LEU A 478 -16.97 -4.05 -9.78
CA LEU A 478 -17.37 -5.15 -8.91
C LEU A 478 -17.24 -4.74 -7.46
N ALA A 479 -18.38 -4.62 -6.77
CA ALA A 479 -18.44 -4.29 -5.37
C ALA A 479 -18.37 -5.55 -4.49
N LYS A 480 -17.44 -5.54 -3.54
CA LYS A 480 -17.45 -6.42 -2.38
C LYS A 480 -18.35 -5.85 -1.28
N SER A 481 -18.39 -4.53 -1.17
CA SER A 481 -19.29 -3.78 -0.28
C SER A 481 -19.56 -2.39 -0.86
N ALA A 482 -20.43 -1.61 -0.22
CA ALA A 482 -20.73 -0.24 -0.66
C ALA A 482 -19.50 0.70 -0.70
N ARG A 483 -18.40 0.34 -0.04
CA ARG A 483 -17.16 1.13 0.03
C ARG A 483 -15.95 0.43 -0.57
N GLU A 484 -16.13 -0.79 -1.06
CA GLU A 484 -15.04 -1.63 -1.53
C GLU A 484 -15.40 -2.18 -2.89
N TYR A 485 -14.67 -1.76 -3.91
CA TYR A 485 -14.89 -2.23 -5.27
C TYR A 485 -13.61 -2.25 -6.10
N VAL A 486 -13.62 -3.08 -7.14
CA VAL A 486 -12.60 -3.10 -8.19
C VAL A 486 -13.23 -2.69 -9.50
N THR A 487 -12.53 -1.90 -10.31
CA THR A 487 -13.03 -1.35 -11.57
C THR A 487 -12.09 -1.73 -12.71
N PHE A 488 -12.65 -2.37 -13.74
CA PHE A 488 -11.96 -2.76 -14.96
C PHE A 488 -12.43 -1.89 -16.14
N TYR A 489 -11.50 -1.59 -17.04
CA TYR A 489 -11.74 -0.74 -18.20
C TYR A 489 -11.54 -1.55 -19.48
N GLY A 490 -12.58 -1.60 -20.31
CA GLY A 490 -12.58 -2.20 -21.63
C GLY A 490 -12.70 -1.15 -22.74
N LYS A 491 -12.29 -1.55 -23.94
CA LYS A 491 -12.39 -0.75 -25.17
C LYS A 491 -12.61 -1.65 -26.37
N ASP A 492 -12.98 -1.05 -27.50
CA ASP A 492 -12.98 -1.78 -28.77
C ASP A 492 -11.56 -2.17 -29.19
N LYS A 493 -11.45 -3.34 -29.81
CA LYS A 493 -10.19 -3.83 -30.34
C LYS A 493 -9.87 -3.13 -31.67
N ASN A 494 -8.67 -2.56 -31.79
CA ASN A 494 -8.27 -1.83 -32.99
C ASN A 494 -8.04 -2.74 -34.21
N GLY A 495 -8.79 -2.50 -35.28
CA GLY A 495 -8.33 -2.55 -36.69
C GLY A 495 -8.08 -3.88 -37.41
N THR A 496 -8.02 -5.06 -36.76
CA THR A 496 -7.69 -6.31 -37.47
C THR A 496 -8.44 -7.57 -37.04
N THR A 497 -9.39 -7.46 -36.11
CA THR A 497 -10.22 -8.58 -35.63
C THR A 497 -11.69 -8.37 -35.99
N PRO A 498 -12.53 -9.42 -35.98
CA PRO A 498 -13.94 -9.28 -36.33
C PRO A 498 -14.61 -8.17 -35.52
N ALA A 499 -15.50 -7.44 -36.20
CA ALA A 499 -16.36 -6.43 -35.58
C ALA A 499 -17.05 -7.04 -34.35
N GLY A 500 -16.99 -6.34 -33.21
CA GLY A 500 -17.54 -6.84 -31.94
C GLY A 500 -16.52 -7.45 -30.96
N SER A 501 -15.21 -7.37 -31.25
CA SER A 501 -14.16 -7.79 -30.30
C SER A 501 -13.75 -6.67 -29.33
N THR A 502 -13.55 -7.02 -28.07
CA THR A 502 -13.17 -6.10 -26.98
C THR A 502 -11.77 -6.39 -26.46
N ASP A 503 -11.07 -5.33 -26.07
CA ASP A 503 -9.77 -5.37 -25.39
C ASP A 503 -9.89 -4.71 -24.01
N PHE A 504 -8.87 -4.90 -23.17
CA PHE A 504 -8.75 -4.25 -21.86
C PHE A 504 -7.69 -3.16 -21.90
N TYR A 505 -7.87 -2.14 -21.05
CA TYR A 505 -6.77 -1.25 -20.73
C TYR A 505 -5.76 -1.96 -19.83
N SER A 506 -4.51 -1.52 -19.88
CA SER A 506 -3.39 -2.06 -19.08
C SER A 506 -3.40 -1.53 -17.64
N PHE A 507 -4.58 -1.32 -17.06
CA PHE A 507 -4.76 -0.86 -15.70
C PHE A 507 -6.13 -1.24 -15.15
N PHE A 508 -6.25 -1.26 -13.82
CA PHE A 508 -7.51 -1.36 -13.10
C PHE A 508 -7.47 -0.43 -11.88
N ASP A 509 -8.64 -0.08 -11.37
CA ASP A 509 -8.75 0.75 -10.17
C ASP A 509 -9.29 -0.10 -9.02
N LEU A 510 -8.72 0.07 -7.82
CA LEU A 510 -9.12 -0.65 -6.62
C LEU A 510 -9.44 0.34 -5.50
N THR A 511 -10.55 0.10 -4.82
CA THR A 511 -11.08 0.94 -3.75
C THR A 511 -11.35 0.08 -2.54
N LEU A 512 -10.82 0.48 -1.40
CA LEU A 512 -11.01 -0.16 -0.10
C LEU A 512 -11.54 0.86 0.90
N LYS A 513 -12.08 0.44 2.05
CA LYS A 513 -12.76 1.34 3.01
C LYS A 513 -12.01 2.62 3.37
N ASN A 514 -10.67 2.57 3.39
CA ASN A 514 -9.80 3.67 3.80
C ASN A 514 -9.09 4.36 2.62
N TYR A 515 -9.35 3.91 1.38
CA TYR A 515 -8.67 4.38 0.19
C TYR A 515 -9.67 4.90 -0.84
N HIS A 516 -9.31 5.99 -1.52
CA HIS A 516 -9.98 6.38 -2.75
C HIS A 516 -9.60 5.42 -3.89
N ASP A 517 -10.21 5.59 -5.07
CA ASP A 517 -9.87 4.78 -6.26
C ASP A 517 -8.36 4.90 -6.55
N ILE A 518 -7.61 3.82 -6.34
CA ILE A 518 -6.19 3.74 -6.66
C ILE A 518 -6.03 2.94 -7.95
N ARG A 519 -5.38 3.56 -8.94
CA ARG A 519 -5.06 2.92 -10.21
C ARG A 519 -3.77 2.11 -10.10
N PHE A 520 -3.83 0.87 -10.58
CA PHE A 520 -2.67 0.00 -10.73
C PHE A 520 -2.46 -0.41 -12.17
N ASP A 521 -1.20 -0.39 -12.61
CA ASP A 521 -0.80 -0.96 -13.89
C ASP A 521 -1.09 -2.47 -13.93
N ASN A 522 -1.44 -2.98 -15.10
CA ASN A 522 -1.73 -4.39 -15.34
C ASN A 522 -1.37 -4.75 -16.79
N SER A 523 -1.47 -6.03 -17.15
CA SER A 523 -1.51 -6.40 -18.56
C SER A 523 -2.90 -6.11 -19.15
N SER A 524 -3.00 -6.01 -20.48
CA SER A 524 -4.27 -5.80 -21.22
C SER A 524 -5.14 -7.06 -21.22
N VAL A 525 -5.37 -7.64 -20.04
CA VAL A 525 -6.12 -8.88 -19.78
C VAL A 525 -7.12 -8.63 -18.64
N PRO A 526 -8.20 -9.42 -18.55
CA PRO A 526 -9.21 -9.27 -17.50
C PRO A 526 -8.76 -9.75 -16.11
N ASP A 527 -7.62 -10.43 -16.02
CA ASP A 527 -7.05 -10.94 -14.77
C ASP A 527 -6.11 -9.93 -14.14
N ILE A 528 -6.09 -9.87 -12.80
CA ILE A 528 -5.16 -9.02 -12.06
C ILE A 528 -3.88 -9.81 -11.78
N LEU A 529 -2.78 -9.32 -12.31
CA LEU A 529 -1.45 -9.91 -12.16
C LEU A 529 -0.65 -9.15 -11.12
N VAL A 530 -0.23 -9.82 -10.05
CA VAL A 530 0.53 -9.20 -8.93
C VAL A 530 1.89 -9.88 -8.79
N ASN A 531 2.96 -9.13 -9.04
CA ASN A 531 4.32 -9.65 -8.87
C ASN A 531 4.69 -9.73 -7.39
N ARG A 532 5.21 -10.88 -6.94
CA ARG A 532 5.60 -11.11 -5.54
C ARG A 532 6.98 -10.54 -5.22
N ASN A 533 7.85 -10.43 -6.22
CA ASN A 533 9.28 -10.15 -6.05
C ASN A 533 9.69 -8.74 -6.52
N GLY A 534 8.73 -7.90 -6.93
CA GLY A 534 8.98 -6.54 -7.40
C GLY A 534 8.45 -5.45 -6.46
N ASP A 535 8.51 -4.21 -6.91
CA ASP A 535 8.08 -3.00 -6.18
C ASP A 535 6.55 -2.86 -6.03
N ASP A 536 5.77 -3.84 -6.51
CA ASP A 536 4.29 -3.95 -6.44
C ASP A 536 3.73 -4.17 -5.01
N SER A 537 4.47 -3.75 -3.97
CA SER A 537 4.13 -3.99 -2.56
C SER A 537 2.73 -3.49 -2.17
N LEU A 538 2.34 -2.31 -2.64
CA LEU A 538 1.02 -1.73 -2.41
C LEU A 538 -0.07 -2.49 -3.16
N LYS A 539 0.12 -2.73 -4.46
CA LYS A 539 -0.81 -3.50 -5.31
C LYS A 539 -1.07 -4.88 -4.71
N ARG A 540 -0.02 -5.53 -4.21
CA ARG A 540 -0.09 -6.82 -3.52
C ARG A 540 -0.87 -6.75 -2.22
N ALA A 541 -0.58 -5.78 -1.37
CA ALA A 541 -1.28 -5.62 -0.10
C ALA A 541 -2.77 -5.38 -0.31
N LEU A 542 -3.15 -4.45 -1.19
CA LEU A 542 -4.54 -4.10 -1.40
C LEU A 542 -5.31 -5.19 -2.16
N SER A 543 -4.67 -5.86 -3.12
CA SER A 543 -5.30 -6.99 -3.84
C SER A 543 -5.53 -8.18 -2.88
N TYR A 544 -4.58 -8.47 -1.98
CA TYR A 544 -4.79 -9.47 -0.94
C TYR A 544 -5.95 -9.10 0.01
N GLU A 545 -6.02 -7.84 0.44
CA GLU A 545 -7.10 -7.35 1.30
C GLU A 545 -8.47 -7.40 0.65
N PHE A 546 -8.55 -7.12 -0.65
CA PHE A 546 -9.81 -7.14 -1.38
C PHE A 546 -10.27 -8.55 -1.74
N PHE A 547 -9.37 -9.38 -2.29
CA PHE A 547 -9.72 -10.69 -2.88
C PHE A 547 -9.60 -11.88 -1.93
N GLU A 548 -8.80 -11.82 -0.87
CA GLU A 548 -8.54 -12.98 0.02
C GLU A 548 -9.02 -12.80 1.46
N ARG A 549 -9.06 -11.56 1.95
CA ARG A 549 -9.79 -11.18 3.18
C ARG A 549 -11.17 -10.69 2.78
#